data_AF-A0AAV3Z9P9-F1
#
_entry.id   AF-A0AAV3Z9P9-F1
#
_cell.length_a   1.000
_cell.length_b   1.000
_cell.length_c   1.000
_cell.angle_alpha   90.00
_cell.angle_beta   90.00
_cell.angle_gamma   90.00
#
_symmetry.space_group_name_H-M   'P 1'
#
loop_
_entity.id
_entity.type
_entity.pdbx_description
1 polymer ?
#
loop_
_entity_poly.entity_id
_entity_poly.type
_entity_poly.pdbx_seq_one_letter_code
_entity_poly.pdbx_strand_id
1 'polypeptide(L)'
;MSRFKFMEEFHAMDLSLFHSRKDICDTCVRFTVGEVVYNAHRVKADRAQKEKANNKLKDLTPAVFILYSDGCGYQNRNVTMSSALLCFAIETGKTVTQEILEKGHTMIEVDTAVPIIERHIKNSPIHCSGDYKRIIEESRRIPWPYVVYLEYIFFKDFSKVNTLKTIRPGRGKGKHVVTDSEPFL
;
A
#
# COMPACT_ATOMS: atom_id res chain seq x y z
N MET A 1 8.81 -36.35 11.79
CA MET A 1 9.43 -36.95 10.59
C MET A 1 10.74 -37.60 10.97
N SER A 2 11.06 -38.79 10.45
CA SER A 2 12.39 -39.38 10.68
C SER A 2 13.44 -38.59 9.89
N ARG A 3 14.68 -38.53 10.40
CA ARG A 3 15.82 -37.85 9.75
C ARG A 3 15.99 -38.28 8.29
N PHE A 4 15.68 -39.54 7.99
CA PHE A 4 15.76 -40.10 6.63
C PHE A 4 14.74 -39.46 5.70
N LYS A 5 13.46 -39.38 6.09
CA LYS A 5 12.43 -38.69 5.29
C LYS A 5 12.73 -37.21 5.10
N PHE A 6 13.27 -36.55 6.13
CA PHE A 6 13.69 -35.16 6.02
C PHE A 6 14.82 -34.98 4.99
N MET A 7 15.88 -35.80 5.03
CA MET A 7 16.98 -35.69 4.08
C MET A 7 16.58 -36.08 2.65
N GLU A 8 15.67 -37.04 2.50
CA GLU A 8 15.16 -37.46 1.19
C GLU A 8 14.35 -36.33 0.53
N GLU A 9 13.44 -35.69 1.26
CA GLU A 9 12.73 -34.49 0.79
C GLU A 9 13.69 -33.30 0.59
N PHE A 10 14.68 -33.13 1.48
CA PHE A 10 15.65 -32.05 1.40
C PHE A 10 16.53 -32.14 0.13
N HIS A 11 16.93 -33.35 -0.26
CA HIS A 11 17.64 -33.61 -1.52
C HIS A 11 16.70 -33.55 -2.74
N ALA A 12 15.46 -34.01 -2.61
CA ALA A 12 14.46 -33.90 -3.69
C ALA A 12 14.14 -32.43 -4.04
N MET A 13 14.27 -31.52 -3.06
CA MET A 13 14.09 -30.07 -3.25
C MET A 13 15.37 -29.33 -3.65
N ASP A 14 16.48 -30.04 -3.91
CA ASP A 14 17.80 -29.48 -4.24
C ASP A 14 18.28 -28.42 -3.23
N LEU A 15 17.99 -28.64 -1.94
CA LEU A 15 18.38 -27.74 -0.87
C LEU A 15 19.76 -28.11 -0.34
N SER A 16 20.57 -27.11 0.01
CA SER A 16 21.86 -27.31 0.69
C SER A 16 21.93 -26.42 1.93
N LEU A 17 22.31 -27.01 3.07
CA LEU A 17 22.59 -26.25 4.30
C LEU A 17 24.06 -25.83 4.28
N PHE A 18 24.31 -24.56 3.98
CA PHE A 18 25.63 -23.97 4.20
C PHE A 18 25.90 -23.87 5.69
N HIS A 19 26.87 -24.65 6.18
CA HIS A 19 27.43 -24.40 7.51
C HIS A 19 28.19 -23.07 7.45
N SER A 20 27.80 -22.11 8.29
CA SER A 20 28.56 -20.87 8.42
C SER A 20 29.97 -21.22 8.91
N ARG A 21 30.96 -21.05 8.03
CA ARG A 21 32.36 -21.11 8.46
C ARG A 21 32.58 -19.90 9.35
N LYS A 22 33.05 -20.12 10.60
CA LYS A 22 33.60 -19.03 11.43
C LYS A 22 34.64 -18.27 10.59
N ASP A 23 34.62 -16.94 10.65
CA ASP A 23 35.39 -16.05 9.77
C ASP A 23 36.91 -16.36 9.85
N ILE A 24 37.40 -17.09 8.84
CA ILE A 24 38.84 -17.29 8.63
C ILE A 24 39.35 -16.05 7.88
N CYS A 25 40.44 -15.43 8.34
CA CYS A 25 40.97 -14.25 7.69
C CYS A 25 41.55 -14.56 6.28
N ASP A 26 41.53 -13.55 5.40
CA ASP A 26 41.97 -13.65 4.00
C ASP A 26 43.40 -14.20 3.84
N THR A 27 44.28 -13.91 4.78
CA THR A 27 45.66 -14.41 4.80
C THR A 27 45.71 -15.93 4.95
N CYS A 28 44.89 -16.48 5.86
CA CYS A 28 44.83 -17.92 6.08
C CYS A 28 44.16 -18.65 4.91
N VAL A 29 43.14 -18.05 4.28
CA VAL A 29 42.48 -18.59 3.09
C VAL A 29 43.44 -18.59 1.88
N ARG A 30 44.19 -17.50 1.66
CA ARG A 30 45.19 -17.43 0.58
C ARG A 30 46.26 -18.51 0.72
N PHE A 31 46.71 -18.76 1.95
CA PHE A 31 47.72 -19.78 2.22
C PHE A 31 47.21 -21.22 2.00
N THR A 32 45.96 -21.49 2.36
CA THR A 32 45.38 -22.85 2.25
C THR A 32 44.92 -23.22 0.84
N VAL A 33 44.38 -22.26 0.08
CA VAL A 33 43.80 -22.54 -1.26
C VAL A 33 44.76 -22.19 -2.40
N GLY A 34 45.84 -21.46 -2.10
CA GLY A 34 46.82 -21.01 -3.09
C GLY A 34 46.38 -19.76 -3.87
N GLU A 35 47.36 -19.06 -4.42
CA GLU A 35 47.21 -17.71 -4.95
C GLU A 35 46.26 -17.60 -6.15
N VAL A 36 46.29 -18.58 -7.05
CA VAL A 36 45.45 -18.60 -8.26
C VAL A 36 43.97 -18.75 -7.91
N VAL A 37 43.63 -19.66 -6.99
CA VAL A 37 42.25 -19.93 -6.59
C VAL A 37 41.71 -18.79 -5.73
N TYR A 38 42.54 -18.19 -4.88
CA TYR A 38 42.20 -17.00 -4.11
C TYR A 38 41.86 -15.80 -5.00
N ASN A 39 42.63 -15.56 -6.06
CA ASN A 39 42.36 -14.48 -7.00
C ASN A 39 41.04 -14.69 -7.75
N ALA A 40 40.72 -15.92 -8.16
CA ALA A 40 39.43 -16.26 -8.76
C ALA A 40 38.26 -16.04 -7.78
N HIS A 41 38.45 -16.37 -6.50
CA HIS A 41 37.46 -16.12 -5.45
C HIS A 41 37.21 -14.63 -5.23
N ARG A 42 38.26 -13.79 -5.19
CA ARG A 42 38.13 -12.33 -5.07
C ARG A 42 37.34 -11.72 -6.23
N VAL A 43 37.59 -12.15 -7.46
CA VAL A 43 36.84 -11.67 -8.64
C VAL A 43 35.35 -12.03 -8.53
N LYS A 44 35.02 -13.21 -8.02
CA LYS A 44 33.62 -13.61 -7.77
C LYS A 44 32.99 -12.81 -6.63
N ALA A 45 33.74 -12.54 -5.56
CA ALA A 45 33.28 -11.73 -4.44
C ALA A 45 33.01 -10.27 -4.86
N ASP A 46 33.92 -9.66 -5.62
CA ASP A 46 33.75 -8.31 -6.18
C ASP A 46 32.55 -8.25 -7.13
N ARG A 47 32.34 -9.29 -7.95
CA ARG A 47 31.15 -9.41 -8.80
C ARG A 47 29.87 -9.50 -7.98
N ALA A 48 29.84 -10.33 -6.94
CA ALA A 48 28.69 -10.46 -6.04
C ALA A 48 28.41 -9.15 -5.27
N GLN A 49 29.44 -8.40 -4.89
CA GLN A 49 29.29 -7.08 -4.27
C GLN A 49 28.77 -6.03 -5.26
N LYS A 50 29.26 -6.02 -6.51
CA LYS A 50 28.73 -5.17 -7.59
C LYS A 50 27.26 -5.50 -7.91
N GLU A 51 26.90 -6.78 -7.92
CA GLU A 51 25.52 -7.23 -8.11
C GLU A 51 24.63 -6.84 -6.92
N LYS A 52 25.13 -6.93 -5.66
CA LYS A 52 24.43 -6.38 -4.47
C LYS A 52 24.26 -4.86 -4.52
N ALA A 53 25.26 -4.12 -4.98
CA ALA A 53 25.19 -2.67 -5.16
C ALA A 53 24.18 -2.29 -6.25
N ASN A 54 24.14 -3.03 -7.36
CA ASN A 54 23.14 -2.85 -8.42
C ASN A 54 21.73 -3.25 -7.95
N ASN A 55 21.59 -4.23 -7.05
CA ASN A 55 20.29 -4.60 -6.49
C ASN A 55 19.77 -3.53 -5.51
N LYS A 56 20.66 -2.90 -4.72
CA LYS A 56 20.33 -1.69 -3.93
C LYS A 56 19.86 -0.51 -4.80
N LEU A 57 20.35 -0.40 -6.04
CA LEU A 57 19.91 0.62 -7.00
C LEU A 57 18.55 0.29 -7.66
N LYS A 58 18.13 -0.99 -7.68
CA LYS A 58 16.77 -1.38 -8.12
C LYS A 58 15.69 -1.05 -7.10
N ASP A 59 16.05 -0.94 -5.82
CA ASP A 59 15.18 -0.45 -4.75
C ASP A 59 15.02 1.10 -4.76
N LEU A 60 15.73 1.81 -5.64
CA LEU A 60 15.64 3.27 -5.81
C LEU A 60 14.56 3.72 -6.81
N THR A 61 13.78 2.81 -7.39
CA THR A 61 12.54 3.24 -8.05
C THR A 61 11.61 3.76 -6.95
N PRO A 62 11.15 5.02 -7.00
CA PRO A 62 10.16 5.47 -6.02
C PRO A 62 8.98 4.51 -6.13
N ALA A 63 8.65 3.82 -5.04
CA ALA A 63 7.55 2.88 -5.03
C ALA A 63 6.26 3.66 -5.35
N VAL A 64 5.85 3.62 -6.61
CA VAL A 64 4.71 4.38 -7.10
C VAL A 64 3.45 3.75 -6.51
N PHE A 65 2.72 4.55 -5.74
CA PHE A 65 1.45 4.17 -5.15
C PHE A 65 0.31 4.72 -6.01
N ILE A 66 -0.40 3.84 -6.70
CA ILE A 66 -1.53 4.20 -7.56
C ILE A 66 -2.82 3.97 -6.77
N LEU A 67 -3.61 5.02 -6.59
CA LEU A 67 -4.89 5.00 -5.93
C LEU A 67 -5.99 5.26 -6.96
N TYR A 68 -6.92 4.32 -7.09
CA TYR A 68 -8.11 4.49 -7.93
C TYR A 68 -9.24 5.10 -7.09
N SER A 69 -9.83 6.19 -7.58
CA SER A 69 -10.95 6.87 -6.94
C SER A 69 -12.13 7.03 -7.89
N ASP A 70 -13.33 6.96 -7.32
CA ASP A 70 -14.53 7.33 -8.04
C ASP A 70 -14.55 8.84 -8.40
N GLY A 71 -15.26 9.20 -9.46
CA GLY A 71 -15.43 10.55 -10.00
C GLY A 71 -16.20 11.53 -9.12
N CYS A 72 -16.59 11.13 -7.91
CA CYS A 72 -17.31 11.98 -6.96
C CYS A 72 -16.44 13.15 -6.47
N GLY A 73 -16.65 14.33 -7.07
CA GLY A 73 -15.79 15.51 -6.88
C GLY A 73 -15.70 16.00 -5.44
N TYR A 74 -16.79 15.96 -4.66
CA TYR A 74 -16.75 16.47 -3.29
C TYR A 74 -16.10 15.49 -2.30
N GLN A 75 -16.17 14.19 -2.58
CA GLN A 75 -15.63 13.14 -1.71
C GLN A 75 -14.15 12.87 -2.00
N ASN A 76 -13.78 12.75 -3.27
CA ASN A 76 -12.44 12.31 -3.67
C ASN A 76 -11.55 13.45 -4.18
N ARG A 77 -12.12 14.62 -4.51
CA ARG A 77 -11.38 15.83 -4.96
C ARG A 77 -11.53 16.98 -3.98
N ASN A 78 -11.15 16.75 -2.72
CA ASN A 78 -11.19 17.77 -1.67
C ASN A 78 -9.80 18.01 -1.05
N VAL A 79 -9.70 19.12 -0.31
CA VAL A 79 -8.46 19.59 0.32
C VAL A 79 -7.92 18.59 1.32
N THR A 80 -8.80 17.95 2.09
CA THR A 80 -8.43 16.97 3.11
C THR A 80 -7.78 15.72 2.50
N MET A 81 -8.35 15.18 1.42
CA MET A 81 -7.81 14.01 0.72
C MET A 81 -6.44 14.29 0.14
N SER A 82 -6.25 15.41 -0.57
CA SER A 82 -4.94 15.71 -1.14
C SER A 82 -3.91 16.08 -0.07
N SER A 83 -4.31 16.73 1.02
CA SER A 83 -3.41 17.01 2.14
C SER A 83 -2.97 15.72 2.82
N ALA A 84 -3.87 14.75 2.99
CA ALA A 84 -3.55 13.43 3.55
C ALA A 84 -2.61 12.63 2.63
N LEU A 85 -2.86 12.62 1.31
CA LEU A 85 -1.98 11.96 0.34
C LEU A 85 -0.60 12.63 0.29
N LEU A 86 -0.54 13.96 0.45
CA LEU A 86 0.72 14.69 0.52
C LEU A 86 1.51 14.35 1.79
N CYS A 87 0.86 14.36 2.96
CA CYS A 87 1.49 13.95 4.22
C CYS A 87 2.02 12.51 4.13
N PHE A 88 1.24 11.60 3.56
CA PHE A 88 1.67 10.22 3.31
C PHE A 88 2.88 10.14 2.38
N ALA A 89 2.90 10.93 1.30
CA ALA A 89 4.03 10.99 0.38
C ALA A 89 5.31 11.52 1.05
N ILE A 90 5.19 12.52 1.93
CA ILE A 90 6.31 13.07 2.72
C ILE A 90 6.83 12.04 3.73
N GLU A 91 5.94 11.40 4.48
CA GLU A 91 6.30 10.42 5.52
C GLU A 91 6.96 9.17 4.94
N THR A 92 6.46 8.69 3.81
CA THR A 92 6.93 7.44 3.20
C THR A 92 7.99 7.63 2.12
N GLY A 93 8.20 8.87 1.66
CA GLY A 93 9.08 9.18 0.52
C GLY A 93 8.61 8.59 -0.81
N LYS A 94 7.32 8.22 -0.92
CA LYS A 94 6.76 7.55 -2.11
C LYS A 94 6.02 8.53 -3.02
N THR A 95 6.05 8.25 -4.31
CA THR A 95 5.23 8.98 -5.29
C THR A 95 3.82 8.42 -5.30
N VAL A 96 2.82 9.29 -5.09
CA VAL A 96 1.41 8.92 -5.06
C VAL A 96 0.71 9.45 -6.31
N THR A 97 -0.03 8.60 -7.01
CA THR A 97 -0.85 8.96 -8.17
C THR A 97 -2.31 8.61 -7.87
N GLN A 98 -3.20 9.59 -7.96
CA GLN A 98 -4.65 9.37 -7.82
C GLN A 98 -5.30 9.39 -9.20
N GLU A 99 -5.74 8.23 -9.67
CA GLU A 99 -6.49 8.08 -10.92
C GLU A 99 -7.99 8.13 -10.63
N ILE A 100 -8.71 8.97 -11.38
CA ILE A 100 -10.13 9.20 -11.16
C ILE A 100 -10.91 8.63 -12.34
N LEU A 101 -11.85 7.73 -12.04
CA LEU A 101 -12.70 7.07 -13.02
C LEU A 101 -13.55 8.07 -13.81
N GLU A 102 -13.65 7.86 -15.12
CA GLU A 102 -14.48 8.67 -16.00
C GLU A 102 -15.98 8.34 -15.85
N LYS A 103 -16.83 9.33 -16.18
CA LYS A 103 -18.29 9.20 -16.03
C LYS A 103 -18.84 8.13 -16.97
N GLY A 104 -19.47 7.10 -16.41
CA GLY A 104 -20.14 6.04 -17.17
C GLY A 104 -19.89 4.61 -16.67
N HIS A 105 -18.94 4.41 -15.75
CA HIS A 105 -18.52 3.08 -15.28
C HIS A 105 -18.76 2.84 -13.77
N THR A 106 -19.54 3.68 -13.13
CA THR A 106 -19.66 3.78 -11.66
C THR A 106 -20.97 3.15 -11.17
N MET A 107 -21.15 1.86 -11.41
CA MET A 107 -22.06 1.06 -10.58
C MET A 107 -21.21 0.07 -9.81
N ILE A 108 -20.68 0.53 -8.68
CA ILE A 108 -20.10 -0.36 -7.68
C ILE A 108 -21.27 -0.91 -6.85
N GLU A 109 -21.14 -2.13 -6.32
CA GLU A 109 -22.18 -2.74 -5.46
C GLU A 109 -22.62 -1.81 -4.32
N VAL A 110 -21.69 -1.02 -3.78
CA VAL A 110 -21.91 -0.01 -2.73
C VAL A 110 -22.92 1.07 -3.17
N ASP A 111 -22.93 1.44 -4.46
CA ASP A 111 -23.82 2.48 -4.99
C ASP A 111 -25.29 2.06 -4.93
N THR A 112 -25.57 0.76 -4.91
CA THR A 112 -26.92 0.24 -4.70
C THR A 112 -27.31 0.20 -3.22
N ALA A 113 -26.33 0.07 -2.32
CA ALA A 113 -26.58 -0.08 -0.88
C ALA A 113 -26.92 1.25 -0.19
N VAL A 114 -26.19 2.32 -0.50
CA VAL A 114 -26.34 3.64 0.14
C VAL A 114 -27.78 4.18 0.01
N PRO A 115 -28.42 4.19 -1.18
CA PRO A 115 -29.79 4.70 -1.30
C PRO A 115 -30.83 3.88 -0.54
N ILE A 116 -30.63 2.56 -0.42
CA ILE A 116 -31.53 1.66 0.33
C ILE A 116 -31.44 1.98 1.82
N ILE A 117 -30.21 2.08 2.33
CA ILE A 117 -29.94 2.43 3.73
C ILE A 117 -30.52 3.81 4.05
N GLU A 118 -30.26 4.83 3.23
CA GLU A 118 -30.76 6.19 3.45
C GLU A 118 -32.29 6.26 3.49
N ARG A 119 -32.97 5.54 2.59
CA ARG A 119 -34.44 5.46 2.60
C ARG A 119 -34.96 4.81 3.88
N HIS A 120 -34.28 3.77 4.36
CA HIS A 120 -34.69 3.08 5.58
C HIS A 120 -34.46 3.93 6.83
N ILE A 121 -33.31 4.63 6.90
CA ILE A 121 -32.98 5.58 7.96
C ILE A 121 -34.02 6.71 8.03
N LYS A 122 -34.39 7.31 6.91
CA LYS A 122 -35.39 8.40 6.87
C LYS A 122 -36.78 8.00 7.41
N ASN A 123 -37.12 6.72 7.30
CA ASN A 123 -38.42 6.18 7.69
C ASN A 123 -38.40 5.51 9.08
N SER A 124 -37.25 5.50 9.77
CA SER A 124 -37.09 4.82 11.06
C SER A 124 -36.80 5.84 12.16
N PRO A 125 -37.43 5.72 13.35
CA PRO A 125 -37.06 6.54 14.49
C PRO A 125 -35.67 6.15 15.02
N ILE A 126 -34.81 7.13 15.25
CA ILE A 126 -33.46 6.96 15.79
C ILE A 126 -33.43 7.63 17.16
N HIS A 127 -33.21 6.85 18.22
CA HIS A 127 -33.13 7.35 19.59
C HIS A 127 -31.69 7.32 20.13
N CYS A 128 -30.88 6.38 19.67
CA CYS A 128 -29.49 6.23 20.07
C CYS A 128 -28.57 5.85 18.89
N SER A 129 -27.26 5.98 19.07
CA SER A 129 -26.26 5.63 18.06
C SER A 129 -26.27 4.13 17.69
N GLY A 130 -26.68 3.25 18.63
CA GLY A 130 -26.83 1.82 18.38
C GLY A 130 -27.94 1.48 17.38
N ASP A 131 -28.97 2.34 17.27
CA ASP A 131 -30.09 2.13 16.36
C ASP A 131 -29.65 2.14 14.90
N TYR A 132 -28.60 2.90 14.57
CA TYR A 132 -28.05 2.93 13.21
C TYR A 132 -27.58 1.55 12.77
N LYS A 133 -26.92 0.78 13.66
CA LYS A 133 -26.46 -0.57 13.32
C LYS A 133 -27.64 -1.46 12.94
N ARG A 134 -28.66 -1.49 13.81
CA ARG A 134 -29.87 -2.27 13.61
C ARG A 134 -30.61 -1.88 12.32
N ILE A 135 -30.81 -0.58 12.09
CA ILE A 135 -31.51 -0.07 10.90
C ILE A 135 -30.72 -0.42 9.63
N ILE A 136 -29.39 -0.32 9.64
CA ILE A 136 -28.57 -0.67 8.48
C ILE A 136 -28.69 -2.17 8.19
N GLU A 137 -28.57 -3.04 9.20
CA GLU A 137 -28.72 -4.49 9.03
C GLU A 137 -30.10 -4.85 8.43
N GLU A 138 -31.17 -4.23 8.93
CA GLU A 138 -32.56 -4.45 8.49
C GLU A 138 -32.88 -3.89 7.09
N SER A 139 -32.07 -2.97 6.58
CA SER A 139 -32.36 -2.22 5.34
C SER A 139 -32.35 -3.09 4.07
N ARG A 140 -31.66 -4.23 4.06
CA ARG A 140 -31.65 -5.19 2.96
C ARG A 140 -32.27 -6.51 3.38
N ARG A 141 -33.27 -6.97 2.63
CA ARG A 141 -33.91 -8.27 2.89
C ARG A 141 -33.46 -9.37 1.92
N ILE A 142 -33.07 -9.01 0.69
CA ILE A 142 -32.68 -9.94 -0.36
C ILE A 142 -31.33 -9.48 -0.96
N PRO A 143 -30.37 -10.39 -1.21
CA PRO A 143 -30.38 -11.81 -0.90
C PRO A 143 -30.11 -12.12 0.59
N TRP A 144 -29.46 -11.21 1.34
CA TRP A 144 -29.30 -11.30 2.79
C TRP A 144 -29.17 -9.90 3.43
N PRO A 145 -29.45 -9.75 4.74
CA PRO A 145 -29.17 -8.54 5.52
C PRO A 145 -27.72 -8.08 5.43
N TYR A 146 -27.49 -6.77 5.56
CA TYR A 146 -26.12 -6.26 5.65
C TYR A 146 -25.48 -6.72 6.97
N VAL A 147 -24.17 -6.93 6.95
CA VAL A 147 -23.37 -7.18 8.15
C VAL A 147 -22.57 -5.92 8.45
N VAL A 148 -22.80 -5.33 9.62
CA VAL A 148 -22.19 -4.04 9.99
C VAL A 148 -21.09 -4.25 11.04
N TYR A 149 -19.85 -4.03 10.63
CA TYR A 149 -18.71 -3.95 11.52
C TYR A 149 -18.39 -2.47 11.77
N LEU A 150 -18.69 -1.99 12.98
CA LEU A 150 -18.39 -0.61 13.38
C LEU A 150 -17.47 -0.65 14.61
N GLU A 151 -16.20 -0.36 14.39
CA GLU A 151 -15.21 -0.19 15.43
C GLU A 151 -14.76 1.28 15.52
N TYR A 152 -14.26 1.69 16.68
CA TYR A 152 -13.78 3.06 16.86
C TYR A 152 -12.61 3.39 15.90
N ILE A 153 -11.82 2.40 15.50
CA ILE A 153 -10.66 2.57 14.61
C ILE A 153 -10.99 3.08 13.21
N PHE A 154 -12.26 2.94 12.77
CA PHE A 154 -12.72 3.40 11.45
C PHE A 154 -12.88 4.92 11.39
N PHE A 155 -13.13 5.57 12.53
CA PHE A 155 -13.29 7.02 12.59
C PHE A 155 -11.91 7.68 12.67
N LYS A 156 -11.41 8.12 11.52
CA LYS A 156 -10.14 8.84 11.43
C LYS A 156 -10.39 10.35 11.48
N ASP A 157 -9.69 11.02 12.38
CA ASP A 157 -9.69 12.48 12.44
C ASP A 157 -8.58 13.05 11.53
N PHE A 158 -8.99 13.66 10.43
CA PHE A 158 -8.10 14.32 9.47
C PHE A 158 -7.99 15.83 9.69
N SER A 159 -8.59 16.40 10.74
CA SER A 159 -8.56 17.84 11.01
C SER A 159 -7.13 18.37 11.20
N LYS A 160 -6.23 17.51 11.68
CA LYS A 160 -4.81 17.84 11.92
C LYS A 160 -3.95 17.79 10.67
N VAL A 161 -4.47 17.25 9.56
CA VAL A 161 -3.71 16.95 8.34
C VAL A 161 -3.88 18.06 7.30
N ASN A 162 -4.54 19.18 7.64
CA ASN A 162 -4.90 20.24 6.70
C ASN A 162 -3.69 21.12 6.33
N THR A 163 -2.73 20.55 5.61
CA THR A 163 -1.51 21.24 5.14
C THR A 163 -1.80 22.17 3.95
N LEU A 164 -2.84 21.87 3.15
CA LEU A 164 -3.23 22.68 2.00
C LEU A 164 -4.40 23.61 2.36
N LYS A 165 -4.34 24.85 1.90
CA LYS A 165 -5.38 25.87 2.11
C LYS A 165 -6.47 25.83 1.05
N THR A 166 -6.08 25.67 -0.21
CA THR A 166 -7.02 25.49 -1.32
C THR A 166 -6.44 24.56 -2.37
N ILE A 167 -7.33 23.89 -3.09
CA ILE A 167 -7.00 23.10 -4.28
C ILE A 167 -7.89 23.63 -5.38
N ARG A 168 -7.29 24.34 -6.33
CA ARG A 168 -8.01 24.87 -7.48
C ARG A 168 -7.64 24.09 -8.73
N PRO A 169 -8.64 23.64 -9.52
CA PRO A 169 -8.35 23.06 -10.82
C PRO A 169 -7.63 24.07 -11.71
N GLY A 170 -6.72 23.56 -12.54
CA GLY A 170 -5.99 24.35 -13.53
C GLY A 170 -6.89 25.25 -14.35
N ARG A 171 -6.47 26.51 -14.56
CA ARG A 171 -7.18 27.40 -15.49
C ARG A 171 -6.95 26.91 -16.93
N GLY A 172 -7.96 26.27 -17.52
CA GLY A 172 -7.99 25.88 -18.93
C GLY A 172 -8.75 24.57 -19.20
N LYS A 173 -9.49 24.49 -20.32
CA LYS A 173 -10.13 23.25 -20.78
C LYS A 173 -9.04 22.19 -21.03
N GLY A 174 -9.19 21.01 -20.43
CA GLY A 174 -8.32 19.84 -20.66
C GLY A 174 -7.04 19.77 -19.81
N LYS A 175 -6.81 20.72 -18.88
CA LYS A 175 -5.68 20.61 -17.95
C LYS A 175 -6.12 19.90 -16.66
N HIS A 176 -5.74 18.63 -16.52
CA HIS A 176 -5.98 17.81 -15.32
C HIS A 176 -4.95 18.06 -14.20
N VAL A 177 -4.38 19.27 -14.14
CA VAL A 177 -3.30 19.62 -13.21
C VAL A 177 -3.84 20.65 -12.21
N VAL A 178 -3.63 20.41 -10.92
CA VAL A 178 -3.86 21.40 -9.85
C VAL A 178 -2.78 22.47 -10.00
N THR A 179 -3.16 23.70 -10.39
CA THR A 179 -2.16 24.77 -10.60
C THR A 179 -1.86 25.56 -9.34
N ASP A 180 -2.80 25.65 -8.40
CA ASP A 180 -2.65 26.45 -7.19
C ASP A 180 -2.93 25.57 -5.95
N SER A 181 -1.86 25.19 -5.25
CA SER A 181 -1.92 24.62 -3.91
C SER A 181 -1.14 25.54 -2.96
N GLU A 182 -1.85 26.40 -2.23
CA GLU A 182 -1.24 27.25 -1.20
C GLU A 182 -1.08 26.43 0.09
N PRO A 183 0.13 26.21 0.61
CA PRO A 183 0.32 25.61 1.93
C PRO A 183 -0.15 26.58 3.02
N PHE A 184 -0.63 26.04 4.14
CA PHE A 184 -0.70 26.80 5.39
C PHE A 184 0.74 26.97 5.91
N LEU A 185 1.27 28.20 5.82
CA LEU A 185 2.46 28.60 6.58
C LEU A 185 2.12 28.66 8.07
#